data_AF-A0A1S9RKK2-F1
#
_entry.id   AF-A0A1S9RKK2-F1
#
_cell.length_a   1.000
_cell.length_b   1.000
_cell.length_c   1.000
_cell.angle_alpha   90.00
_cell.angle_beta   90.00
_cell.angle_gamma   90.00
#
_symmetry.space_group_name_H-M   'P 1'
#
loop_
_entity.id
_entity.type
_entity.pdbx_description
1 polymer ?
#
loop_
_entity_poly.entity_id
_entity_poly.type
_entity_poly.pdbx_seq_one_letter_code
_entity_poly.pdbx_strand_id
1 'polypeptide(L)'
;MPTHNLAFTSLINPPNTPNPLTVSQIWKGLLLKCRSAETFVPAAIQHTTVLSDTTDPATGNPVIVREVLFRESQKLVKEVVTAFEPCRVEFEQPDGSRVSNVVSVGAQGELYMTYIFEWRHPELEGESAEQRERVLEKEKAMSKSAVEGTITVLRKLAEEGKI
;
A
#
# COMPACT_ATOMS: atom_id res chain seq x y z
N MET A 1 23.52 2.34 -3.29
CA MET A 1 22.36 1.50 -3.56
C MET A 1 21.34 2.27 -4.39
N PRO A 2 21.00 1.80 -5.59
CA PRO A 2 19.92 2.37 -6.39
C PRO A 2 18.58 2.39 -5.62
N THR A 3 17.82 3.46 -5.79
CA THR A 3 16.52 3.66 -5.12
C THR A 3 15.54 4.29 -6.10
N HIS A 4 14.34 3.72 -6.20
CA HIS A 4 13.23 4.31 -6.93
C HIS A 4 12.26 4.94 -5.95
N ASN A 5 12.06 6.25 -6.10
CA ASN A 5 11.12 7.02 -5.30
C ASN A 5 9.93 7.40 -6.18
N LEU A 6 8.75 6.86 -5.85
CA LEU A 6 7.54 7.04 -6.65
C LEU A 6 6.39 7.46 -5.75
N ALA A 7 5.48 8.26 -6.30
CA ALA A 7 4.19 8.51 -5.68
C ALA A 7 3.10 8.46 -6.74
N PHE A 8 1.97 7.85 -6.39
CA PHE A 8 0.77 7.88 -7.21
C PHE A 8 -0.44 8.22 -6.35
N THR A 9 -1.28 9.13 -6.87
CA THR A 9 -2.47 9.63 -6.19
C THR A 9 -3.69 9.41 -7.06
N SER A 10 -4.78 8.95 -6.45
CA SER A 10 -6.09 8.89 -7.09
C SER A 10 -7.20 9.37 -6.16
N LEU A 11 -8.25 9.90 -6.77
CA LEU A 11 -9.45 10.36 -6.08
C LEU A 11 -10.27 9.14 -5.61
N ILE A 12 -10.56 9.07 -4.32
CA ILE A 12 -11.30 7.95 -3.72
C ILE A 12 -12.78 8.02 -4.11
N ASN A 13 -13.36 9.22 -4.11
CA ASN A 13 -14.75 9.47 -4.49
C ASN A 13 -14.81 10.47 -5.64
N PRO A 14 -14.66 10.03 -6.91
CA PRO A 14 -14.92 10.88 -8.07
C PRO A 14 -16.28 11.56 -8.04
N PRO A 15 -16.46 12.71 -8.73
CA PRO A 15 -17.76 13.34 -8.86
C PRO A 15 -18.83 12.33 -9.30
N ASN A 16 -20.01 12.38 -8.69
CA ASN A 16 -21.13 11.48 -8.95
C ASN A 16 -20.89 10.00 -8.56
N THR A 17 -19.94 9.70 -7.66
CA THR A 17 -19.79 8.34 -7.12
C THR A 17 -21.05 7.94 -6.34
N PRO A 18 -21.75 6.86 -6.72
CA PRO A 18 -22.84 6.34 -5.91
C PRO A 18 -22.26 5.76 -4.60
N ASN A 19 -22.88 6.06 -3.46
CA ASN A 19 -22.44 5.61 -2.13
C ASN A 19 -20.94 5.90 -1.86
N PRO A 20 -20.54 7.18 -1.73
CA PRO A 20 -19.14 7.54 -1.53
C PRO A 20 -18.58 6.88 -0.27
N LEU A 21 -17.34 6.38 -0.36
CA LEU A 21 -16.63 5.80 0.78
C LEU A 21 -16.41 6.85 1.87
N THR A 22 -16.74 6.49 3.10
CA THR A 22 -16.45 7.32 4.28
C THR A 22 -15.03 7.10 4.79
N VAL A 23 -14.47 8.07 5.53
CA VAL A 23 -13.14 7.93 6.16
C VAL A 23 -13.05 6.69 7.05
N SER A 24 -14.13 6.38 7.80
CA SER A 24 -14.19 5.19 8.66
C SER A 24 -14.09 3.89 7.86
N GLN A 25 -14.81 3.79 6.74
CA GLN A 25 -14.73 2.62 5.85
C GLN A 25 -13.34 2.47 5.24
N ILE A 26 -12.77 3.58 4.76
CA ILE A 26 -11.42 3.58 4.19
C ILE A 26 -10.40 3.10 5.24
N TRP A 27 -10.50 3.60 6.47
CA TRP A 27 -9.61 3.21 7.56
C TRP A 27 -9.70 1.72 7.88
N LYS A 28 -10.92 1.18 8.07
CA LYS A 28 -11.13 -0.26 8.29
C LYS A 28 -10.55 -1.09 7.14
N GLY A 29 -10.73 -0.64 5.91
CA GLY A 29 -10.19 -1.32 4.74
C GLY A 29 -8.66 -1.26 4.64
N LEU A 30 -8.02 -0.16 5.04
CA LEU A 30 -6.56 -0.09 5.16
C LEU A 30 -6.04 -1.06 6.22
N LEU A 31 -6.71 -1.16 7.38
CA LEU A 31 -6.36 -2.12 8.42
C LEU A 31 -6.53 -3.58 7.94
N LEU A 32 -7.56 -3.86 7.14
CA LEU A 32 -7.73 -5.18 6.51
C LEU A 32 -6.61 -5.44 5.49
N LYS A 33 -6.24 -4.46 4.68
CA LYS A 33 -5.11 -4.56 3.73
C LYS A 33 -3.80 -4.86 4.42
N CYS A 34 -3.58 -4.35 5.63
CA CYS A 34 -2.40 -4.68 6.44
C CYS A 34 -2.33 -6.17 6.80
N ARG A 35 -3.47 -6.88 6.83
CA ARG A 35 -3.54 -8.31 7.17
C ARG A 35 -3.72 -9.24 5.97
N SER A 36 -4.21 -8.73 4.83
CA SER A 36 -4.43 -9.50 3.60
C SER A 36 -4.11 -8.62 2.39
N ALA A 37 -2.83 -8.48 2.04
CA ALA A 37 -2.42 -7.59 0.96
C ALA A 37 -2.80 -8.15 -0.42
N GLU A 38 -2.85 -9.47 -0.59
CA GLU A 38 -3.29 -10.17 -1.80
C GLU A 38 -4.74 -9.85 -2.18
N THR A 39 -5.59 -9.54 -1.20
CA THR A 39 -6.98 -9.12 -1.47
C THR A 39 -7.03 -7.79 -2.23
N PHE A 40 -6.08 -6.89 -1.97
CA PHE A 40 -6.07 -5.53 -2.53
C PHE A 40 -5.12 -5.38 -3.72
N VAL A 41 -4.04 -6.17 -3.76
CA VAL A 41 -3.00 -6.10 -4.79
C VAL A 41 -2.68 -7.51 -5.35
N PRO A 42 -3.68 -8.26 -5.84
CA PRO A 42 -3.52 -9.69 -6.20
C PRO A 42 -2.54 -9.94 -7.35
N ALA A 43 -2.31 -8.93 -8.20
CA ALA A 43 -1.36 -9.00 -9.31
C ALA A 43 0.09 -9.08 -8.81
N ALA A 44 0.43 -8.35 -7.73
CA ALA A 44 1.78 -8.30 -7.19
C ALA A 44 1.99 -9.31 -6.05
N ILE A 45 0.96 -9.53 -5.23
CA ILE A 45 1.05 -10.30 -3.99
C ILE A 45 0.24 -11.59 -4.12
N GLN A 46 0.89 -12.70 -3.78
CA GLN A 46 0.29 -14.02 -3.81
C GLN A 46 -0.37 -14.40 -2.48
N HIS A 47 0.29 -14.10 -1.36
CA HIS A 47 -0.18 -14.47 -0.03
C HIS A 47 0.40 -13.56 1.05
N THR A 48 -0.36 -13.39 2.14
CA THR A 48 0.07 -12.68 3.35
C THR A 48 -0.10 -13.60 4.57
N THR A 49 0.90 -13.65 5.42
CA THR A 49 0.85 -14.32 6.72
C THR A 49 1.15 -13.32 7.82
N VAL A 50 0.22 -13.12 8.75
CA VAL A 50 0.44 -12.25 9.92
C VAL A 50 1.25 -13.03 10.96
N LEU A 51 2.38 -12.46 11.37
CA LEU A 51 3.27 -13.05 12.38
C LEU A 51 2.98 -12.50 13.78
N SER A 52 2.67 -11.20 13.88
CA SER A 52 2.24 -10.57 15.13
C SER A 52 1.32 -9.39 14.87
N ASP A 53 0.44 -9.11 15.82
CA ASP A 53 -0.49 -7.98 15.82
C ASP A 53 -0.49 -7.39 17.22
N THR A 54 0.08 -6.19 17.36
CA THR A 54 0.41 -5.59 18.66
C THR A 54 0.13 -4.10 18.65
N THR A 55 0.29 -3.45 19.80
CA THR A 55 0.25 -2.00 19.92
C THR A 55 1.61 -1.53 20.43
N ASP A 56 2.19 -0.54 19.77
CA ASP A 56 3.42 0.10 20.25
C ASP A 56 3.15 0.82 21.58
N PRO A 57 3.83 0.46 22.68
CA PRO A 57 3.60 1.06 23.98
C PRO A 57 4.01 2.53 24.07
N ALA A 58 4.92 3.01 23.21
CA ALA A 58 5.38 4.39 23.22
C ALA A 58 4.42 5.33 22.47
N THR A 59 3.85 4.85 21.37
CA THR A 59 3.00 5.67 20.49
C THR A 59 1.51 5.36 20.59
N GLY A 60 1.15 4.17 21.09
CA GLY A 60 -0.22 3.67 21.09
C GLY A 60 -0.72 3.19 19.72
N ASN A 61 0.14 3.21 18.69
CA ASN A 61 -0.24 2.84 17.34
C ASN A 61 -0.30 1.31 17.16
N PRO A 62 -1.27 0.77 16.40
CA PRO A 62 -1.23 -0.62 15.98
C PRO A 62 0.00 -0.91 15.11
N VAL A 63 0.67 -2.04 15.41
CA VAL A 63 1.83 -2.54 14.69
C VAL A 63 1.60 -4.01 14.33
N ILE A 64 1.61 -4.30 13.03
CA ILE A 64 1.48 -5.64 12.46
C ILE A 64 2.83 -6.03 11.87
N VAL A 65 3.34 -7.19 12.26
CA VAL A 65 4.46 -7.82 11.57
C VAL A 65 3.90 -8.94 10.72
N ARG A 66 4.21 -8.93 9.42
CA ARG A 66 3.70 -9.91 8.46
C ARG A 66 4.78 -10.37 7.50
N GLU A 67 4.52 -11.48 6.83
CA GLU A 67 5.25 -11.92 5.66
C GLU A 67 4.36 -11.85 4.43
N VAL A 68 4.93 -11.40 3.32
CA VAL A 68 4.25 -11.24 2.04
C VAL A 68 5.02 -12.02 0.98
N LEU A 69 4.34 -12.95 0.30
CA LEU A 69 4.89 -13.67 -0.84
C LEU A 69 4.59 -12.89 -2.12
N PHE A 70 5.62 -12.37 -2.77
CA PHE A 70 5.48 -11.70 -4.05
C PHE A 70 5.33 -12.71 -5.19
N ARG A 71 4.32 -12.48 -6.04
CA ARG A 71 3.91 -13.44 -7.07
C ARG A 71 4.99 -13.65 -8.13
N GLU A 72 5.61 -12.57 -8.61
CA GLU A 72 6.55 -12.69 -9.72
C GLU A 72 7.93 -13.20 -9.29
N SER A 73 8.47 -12.63 -8.21
CA SER A 73 9.81 -12.98 -7.73
C SER A 73 9.83 -14.25 -6.88
N GLN A 74 8.66 -14.72 -6.42
CA GLN A 74 8.52 -15.78 -5.42
C GLN A 74 9.33 -15.51 -4.14
N LYS A 75 9.66 -14.24 -3.88
CA LYS A 75 10.35 -13.81 -2.66
C LYS A 75 9.34 -13.63 -1.54
N LEU A 76 9.65 -14.22 -0.39
CA LEU A 76 8.95 -13.97 0.87
C LEU A 76 9.64 -12.80 1.56
N VAL A 77 8.90 -11.73 1.83
CA VAL A 77 9.43 -10.51 2.44
C VAL A 77 8.69 -10.23 3.74
N LYS A 78 9.44 -10.02 4.81
CA LYS A 78 8.89 -9.58 6.09
C LYS A 78 8.64 -8.07 6.04
N GLU A 79 7.50 -7.63 6.54
CA GLU A 79 7.14 -6.21 6.67
C GLU A 79 6.75 -5.91 8.11
N VAL A 80 7.19 -4.76 8.61
CA VAL A 80 6.64 -4.13 9.80
C VAL A 80 5.68 -3.04 9.34
N VAL A 81 4.44 -3.13 9.77
CA VAL A 81 3.36 -2.24 9.34
C VAL A 81 2.84 -1.44 10.53
N THR A 82 2.99 -0.13 10.50
CA THR A 82 2.51 0.76 11.56
C THR A 82 1.32 1.56 11.06
N ALA A 83 0.24 1.56 11.84
CA ALA A 83 -1.00 2.25 11.50
C ALA A 83 -1.12 3.58 12.28
N PHE A 84 -1.31 4.68 11.57
CA PHE A 84 -1.50 6.02 12.11
C PHE A 84 -2.91 6.50 11.78
N GLU A 85 -3.85 6.24 12.70
CA GLU A 85 -5.25 6.60 12.51
C GLU A 85 -5.42 8.12 12.44
N PRO A 86 -6.29 8.64 11.53
CA PRO A 86 -7.10 7.93 10.53
C PRO A 86 -6.50 7.94 9.12
N CYS A 87 -5.27 8.43 8.95
CA CYS A 87 -4.84 8.93 7.66
C CYS A 87 -3.76 8.09 6.97
N ARG A 88 -3.02 7.22 7.66
CA ARG A 88 -1.98 6.45 6.96
C ARG A 88 -1.60 5.13 7.60
N VAL A 89 -1.07 4.23 6.77
CA VAL A 89 -0.34 3.03 7.20
C VAL A 89 1.01 3.01 6.50
N GLU A 90 2.07 2.68 7.23
CA GLU A 90 3.45 2.64 6.75
C GLU A 90 3.96 1.21 6.80
N PHE A 91 4.61 0.75 5.72
CA PHE A 91 5.20 -0.57 5.57
C PHE A 91 6.70 -0.40 5.47
N GLU A 92 7.45 -1.09 6.31
CA GLU A 92 8.91 -1.08 6.31
C GLU A 92 9.44 -2.50 6.09
N GLN A 93 10.35 -2.64 5.11
CA GLN A 93 11.02 -3.89 4.79
C GLN A 93 12.47 -3.91 5.36
N PRO A 94 13.06 -5.09 5.61
CA PRO A 94 14.39 -5.23 6.19
C PRO A 94 15.53 -4.57 5.39
N ASP A 95 15.37 -4.42 4.07
CA ASP A 95 16.33 -3.74 3.20
C ASP A 95 16.27 -2.20 3.32
N GLY A 96 15.30 -1.68 4.07
CA GLY A 96 15.01 -0.27 4.23
C GLY A 96 14.02 0.28 3.21
N SER A 97 13.43 -0.56 2.35
CA SER A 97 12.35 -0.15 1.46
C SER A 97 11.11 0.23 2.28
N ARG A 98 10.43 1.28 1.84
CA ARG A 98 9.26 1.85 2.55
C ARG A 98 8.10 2.10 1.62
N VAL A 99 6.89 1.86 2.13
CA VAL A 99 5.65 2.24 1.44
C VAL A 99 4.75 2.96 2.43
N SER A 100 4.20 4.10 2.04
CA SER A 100 3.17 4.80 2.81
C SER A 100 1.89 4.82 2.02
N ASN A 101 0.81 4.27 2.58
CA ASN A 101 -0.53 4.43 2.04
C ASN A 101 -1.21 5.55 2.82
N VAL A 102 -1.45 6.69 2.17
CA VAL A 102 -1.94 7.91 2.79
C VAL A 102 -3.33 8.26 2.25
N VAL A 103 -4.21 8.66 3.14
CA VAL A 103 -5.51 9.27 2.86
C VAL A 103 -5.40 10.75 3.21
N SER A 104 -5.63 11.62 2.24
CA SER A 104 -5.60 13.08 2.44
C SER A 104 -6.93 13.71 2.04
N VAL A 105 -7.19 14.88 2.62
CA VAL A 105 -8.39 15.68 2.36
C VAL A 105 -8.00 16.87 1.50
N GLY A 106 -8.67 17.02 0.35
CA GLY A 106 -8.54 18.15 -0.56
C GLY A 106 -9.16 19.42 0.00
N ALA A 107 -8.89 20.54 -0.66
CA ALA A 107 -9.38 21.85 -0.25
C ALA A 107 -10.92 21.94 -0.21
N GLN A 108 -11.62 21.11 -0.99
CA GLN A 108 -13.08 21.05 -1.02
C GLN A 108 -13.64 19.79 -0.35
N GLY A 109 -12.84 19.12 0.49
CA GLY A 109 -13.25 17.92 1.21
C GLY A 109 -13.13 16.63 0.39
N GLU A 110 -12.49 16.66 -0.77
CA GLU A 110 -12.22 15.46 -1.57
C GLU A 110 -11.30 14.50 -0.82
N LEU A 111 -11.53 13.19 -0.96
CA LEU A 111 -10.62 12.19 -0.37
C LEU A 111 -9.69 11.64 -1.43
N TYR A 112 -8.39 11.67 -1.18
CA TYR A 112 -7.35 11.12 -2.05
C TYR A 112 -6.64 9.96 -1.38
N MET A 113 -6.38 8.90 -2.16
CA MET A 113 -5.48 7.82 -1.79
C MET A 113 -4.15 8.06 -2.50
N THR A 114 -3.07 8.19 -1.72
CA THR A 114 -1.71 8.40 -2.24
C THR A 114 -0.81 7.31 -1.70
N TYR A 115 -0.19 6.54 -2.60
CA TYR A 115 0.89 5.62 -2.20
C TYR A 115 2.23 6.27 -2.54
N ILE A 116 3.13 6.25 -1.55
CA ILE A 116 4.49 6.76 -1.67
C ILE A 116 5.41 5.56 -1.47
N PHE A 117 6.32 5.35 -2.40
CA PHE A 117 7.24 4.21 -2.45
C PHE A 117 8.67 4.72 -2.41
N GLU A 118 9.47 4.14 -1.53
CA GLU A 118 10.93 4.18 -1.54
C GLU A 118 11.39 2.73 -1.70
N TRP A 119 11.59 2.27 -2.93
CA TRP A 119 12.08 0.91 -3.19
C TRP A 119 13.58 0.90 -3.39
N ARG A 120 14.26 0.05 -2.62
CA ARG A 120 15.70 -0.11 -2.65
C ARG A 120 16.05 -1.32 -3.52
N HIS A 121 16.97 -1.10 -4.46
CA HIS A 121 17.36 -2.09 -5.46
C HIS A 121 18.87 -2.35 -5.41
N PRO A 122 19.39 -3.02 -4.36
CA PRO A 122 20.78 -3.45 -4.34
C PRO A 122 21.15 -4.32 -5.55
N GLU A 123 20.20 -5.08 -6.09
CA GLU A 123 20.37 -5.91 -7.28
C GLU A 123 20.58 -5.10 -8.57
N LEU A 124 20.29 -3.80 -8.58
CA LEU A 124 20.51 -2.92 -9.74
C LEU A 124 21.85 -2.18 -9.67
N GLU A 125 22.68 -2.46 -8.67
CA GLU A 125 24.01 -1.87 -8.56
C GLU A 125 24.92 -2.40 -9.68
N GLY A 126 25.54 -1.49 -10.44
CA GLY A 126 26.34 -1.85 -11.61
C GLY A 126 25.55 -2.16 -12.89
N GLU A 127 24.21 -2.25 -12.82
CA GLU A 127 23.36 -2.45 -13.99
C GLU A 127 23.38 -1.26 -14.97
N SER A 128 22.98 -1.50 -16.21
CA SER A 128 22.88 -0.44 -17.22
C SER A 128 21.75 0.55 -16.93
N ALA A 129 21.84 1.76 -17.49
CA ALA A 129 20.78 2.75 -17.38
C ALA A 129 19.45 2.24 -17.98
N GLU A 130 19.52 1.51 -19.09
CA GLU A 130 18.35 0.92 -19.75
C GLU A 130 17.67 -0.14 -18.88
N GLN A 131 18.45 -0.97 -18.18
CA GLN A 131 17.88 -1.99 -17.28
C GLN A 131 17.20 -1.34 -16.07
N ARG A 132 17.81 -0.30 -15.49
CA ARG A 132 17.20 0.47 -14.41
C ARG A 132 15.89 1.14 -14.84
N GLU A 133 15.87 1.75 -16.02
CA GLU A 133 14.66 2.38 -16.56
C GLU A 133 13.52 1.38 -16.80
N ARG A 134 13.83 0.18 -17.31
CA ARG A 134 12.82 -0.88 -17.48
C ARG A 134 12.16 -1.27 -16.15
N VAL A 135 12.93 -1.39 -15.08
CA VAL A 135 12.40 -1.70 -13.74
C VAL A 135 11.53 -0.55 -13.23
N LEU A 136 12.01 0.69 -13.37
CA LEU A 136 11.29 1.89 -12.96
C LEU A 136 9.92 2.04 -13.67
N GLU A 137 9.85 1.79 -14.98
CA GLU A 137 8.59 1.90 -15.74
C GLU A 137 7.55 0.87 -15.29
N LYS A 138 8.00 -0.36 -15.03
CA LYS A 138 7.13 -1.41 -14.48
C LYS A 138 6.60 -1.04 -13.10
N GLU A 139 7.44 -0.44 -12.28
CA GLU A 139 7.12 0.02 -10.94
C GLU A 139 6.15 1.21 -10.93
N LYS A 140 6.26 2.14 -11.90
CA LYS A 140 5.26 3.19 -12.11
C LYS A 140 3.88 2.60 -12.42
N ALA A 141 3.82 1.62 -13.31
CA ALA A 141 2.56 0.94 -13.64
C ALA A 141 1.98 0.20 -12.43
N MET A 142 2.82 -0.52 -11.68
CA MET A 142 2.39 -1.23 -10.47
C MET A 142 1.91 -0.28 -9.36
N SER A 143 2.58 0.85 -9.17
CA SER A 143 2.19 1.89 -8.21
C SER A 143 0.77 2.40 -8.47
N LYS A 144 0.47 2.70 -9.74
CA LYS A 144 -0.88 3.09 -10.18
C LYS A 144 -1.90 1.98 -9.90
N SER A 145 -1.62 0.76 -10.35
CA SER A 145 -2.53 -0.37 -10.17
C SER A 145 -2.79 -0.71 -8.70
N ALA A 146 -1.81 -0.54 -7.81
CA ALA A 146 -1.97 -0.79 -6.39
C ALA A 146 -2.95 0.21 -5.74
N VAL A 147 -2.88 1.49 -6.10
CA VAL A 147 -3.80 2.53 -5.59
C VAL A 147 -5.21 2.31 -6.13
N GLU A 148 -5.37 2.19 -7.45
CA GLU A 148 -6.69 2.04 -8.10
C GLU A 148 -7.36 0.72 -7.73
N GLY A 149 -6.57 -0.37 -7.66
CA GLY A 149 -7.03 -1.68 -7.20
C GLY A 149 -7.50 -1.65 -5.76
N THR A 150 -6.77 -0.96 -4.88
CA THR A 150 -7.19 -0.81 -3.48
C THR A 150 -8.52 -0.06 -3.38
N ILE A 151 -8.69 1.06 -4.09
CA ILE A 151 -9.96 1.82 -4.10
C ILE A 151 -11.12 0.93 -4.59
N THR A 152 -10.90 0.15 -5.64
CA THR A 152 -11.90 -0.77 -6.18
C THR A 152 -12.35 -1.80 -5.14
N VAL A 153 -11.40 -2.41 -4.44
CA VAL A 153 -11.70 -3.40 -3.39
C VAL A 153 -12.40 -2.75 -2.20
N LEU A 154 -11.99 -1.55 -1.78
CA LEU A 154 -12.68 -0.81 -0.73
C LEU A 154 -14.16 -0.58 -1.05
N ARG A 155 -14.48 -0.14 -2.27
CA ARG A 155 -15.87 0.06 -2.70
C ARG A 155 -16.66 -1.24 -2.62
N LYS A 156 -16.11 -2.33 -3.17
CA LYS A 156 -16.76 -3.64 -3.12
C LYS A 156 -17.03 -4.09 -1.68
N LEU A 157 -16.06 -3.94 -0.78
CA LEU A 157 -16.23 -4.33 0.63
C LEU A 157 -17.27 -3.48 1.36
N ALA A 158 -17.35 -2.19 1.03
CA ALA A 158 -18.37 -1.29 1.58
C ALA A 158 -19.78 -1.65 1.07
N GLU A 159 -19.92 -1.96 -0.22
CA GLU A 159 -21.18 -2.43 -0.82
C GLU A 159 -21.64 -3.76 -0.19
N GLU A 160 -20.71 -4.65 0.13
CA GLU A 160 -20.98 -5.92 0.82
C GLU A 160 -21.20 -5.77 2.33
N GLY A 161 -21.10 -4.55 2.89
CA GLY A 161 -21.25 -4.28 4.32
C GLY A 161 -20.14 -4.86 5.21
N LYS A 162 -18.97 -5.15 4.62
CA LYS A 162 -17.81 -5.74 5.31
C LYS A 162 -16.89 -4.68 5.95
N ILE A 163 -17.00 -3.42 5.53
CA ILE A 163 -16.32 -2.26 6.12
C ILE A 163 -17.26 -1.08 6.30
#